data_AF-A0AAU9XW51-F1
#
_entry.id   AF-A0AAU9XW51-F1
#
_cell.length_a   1.000
_cell.length_b   1.000
_cell.length_c   1.000
_cell.angle_alpha   90.00
_cell.angle_beta   90.00
_cell.angle_gamma   90.00
#
_symmetry.space_group_name_H-M   'P 1'
#
loop_
_entity.id
_entity.type
_entity.pdbx_description
1 polymer ?
#
loop_
_entity_poly.entity_id
_entity_poly.type
_entity_poly.pdbx_seq_one_letter_code
_entity_poly.pdbx_strand_id
1 'polypeptide(L)'
;KCVRCQIEQYSKDLIKEIYSPFVPNIIDAVYAVAHALDIFNRNFSYDGTKDRANLQIASSFNVQKLLGRVSFDGLTGKITFDRFGDKGSAVQLQKNVESMKMVLIGEWKNSKRNKTRLIFHEALNWTSTSGRPPKSECSEQCPPGKRKSFTSPGCWQCLPCLGGTISPSAGSESCSECPIGTMSNQAKTDCVI
;
A
#
# COMPACT_ATOMS: atom_id res chain seq x y z
N LYS A 1 42.58 -2.10 -8.90
CA LYS A 1 41.19 -2.59 -8.77
C LYS A 1 41.03 -3.17 -7.36
N CYS A 2 40.15 -2.63 -6.52
CA CYS A 2 40.00 -3.05 -5.11
C CYS A 2 39.16 -4.33 -5.02
N VAL A 3 39.81 -5.48 -4.78
CA VAL A 3 39.15 -6.80 -4.66
C VAL A 3 38.18 -6.83 -3.46
N ARG A 4 38.56 -6.21 -2.34
CA ARG A 4 37.72 -6.12 -1.13
C ARG A 4 36.43 -5.33 -1.37
N CYS A 5 36.51 -4.25 -2.13
CA CYS A 5 35.37 -3.44 -2.52
C CYS A 5 34.42 -4.22 -3.43
N GLN A 6 34.95 -5.07 -4.33
CA GLN A 6 34.13 -5.94 -5.17
C GLN A 6 33.43 -7.04 -4.37
N ILE A 7 34.09 -7.63 -3.36
CA ILE A 7 33.48 -8.63 -2.47
C ILE A 7 32.36 -8.01 -1.63
N GLU A 8 32.57 -6.82 -1.07
CA GLU A 8 31.56 -6.09 -0.30
C GLU A 8 30.35 -5.69 -1.17
N GLN A 9 30.59 -5.31 -2.43
CA GLN A 9 29.53 -4.97 -3.37
C GLN A 9 28.74 -6.20 -3.79
N TYR A 10 29.41 -7.32 -4.12
CA TYR A 10 28.78 -8.59 -4.46
C TYR A 10 27.94 -9.14 -3.28
N SER A 11 28.44 -9.00 -2.05
CA SER A 11 27.67 -9.35 -0.84
C SER A 11 26.41 -8.51 -0.68
N LYS A 12 26.48 -7.20 -0.93
CA LYS A 12 25.30 -6.31 -0.87
C LYS A 12 24.29 -6.61 -1.96
N ASP A 13 24.76 -6.91 -3.18
CA ASP A 13 23.90 -7.27 -4.30
C ASP A 13 23.21 -8.61 -4.05
N LEU A 14 23.93 -9.61 -3.54
CA LEU A 14 23.37 -10.91 -3.15
C LEU A 14 22.35 -10.78 -2.01
N ILE A 15 22.61 -9.93 -1.00
CA ILE A 15 21.64 -9.63 0.07
C ILE A 15 20.40 -8.95 -0.52
N LYS A 16 20.57 -8.02 -1.49
CA LYS A 16 19.44 -7.36 -2.14
C LYS A 16 18.59 -8.32 -2.99
N GLU A 17 19.22 -9.32 -3.57
CA GLU A 17 18.58 -10.38 -4.35
C GLU A 17 17.84 -11.40 -3.45
N ILE A 18 18.46 -11.82 -2.34
CA ILE A 18 17.85 -12.69 -1.32
C ILE A 18 16.66 -11.99 -0.63
N TYR A 19 16.80 -10.71 -0.32
CA TYR A 19 15.75 -9.89 0.29
C TYR A 19 14.95 -9.10 -0.75
N SER A 20 14.77 -9.69 -1.92
CA SER A 20 13.90 -9.14 -2.96
C SER A 20 12.43 -9.42 -2.63
N PRO A 21 11.51 -8.44 -2.73
CA PRO A 21 10.08 -8.65 -2.46
C PRO A 21 9.43 -9.63 -3.43
N PHE A 22 10.14 -10.02 -4.49
CA PHE A 22 9.69 -10.99 -5.47
C PHE A 22 9.94 -12.45 -5.04
N VAL A 23 10.93 -12.72 -4.17
CA VAL A 23 11.28 -14.10 -3.77
C VAL A 23 10.10 -14.83 -3.10
N PRO A 24 9.36 -14.23 -2.15
CA PRO A 24 8.18 -14.86 -1.57
C PRO A 24 7.10 -15.19 -2.62
N ASN A 25 6.92 -14.32 -3.62
CA ASN A 25 5.96 -14.56 -4.71
C ASN A 25 6.39 -15.72 -5.62
N ILE A 26 7.69 -15.87 -5.90
CA ILE A 26 8.23 -17.00 -6.67
C ILE A 26 8.02 -18.30 -5.90
N ILE A 27 8.30 -18.32 -4.60
CA ILE A 27 8.07 -19.48 -3.74
C ILE A 27 6.59 -19.86 -3.79
N ASP A 28 5.69 -18.91 -3.54
CA ASP A 28 4.24 -19.18 -3.56
C ASP A 28 3.75 -19.64 -4.93
N ALA A 29 4.33 -19.15 -6.04
CA ALA A 29 4.00 -19.62 -7.39
C ALA A 29 4.40 -21.09 -7.61
N VAL A 30 5.60 -21.48 -7.17
CA VAL A 30 6.06 -22.88 -7.23
C VAL A 30 5.16 -23.79 -6.38
N TYR A 31 4.81 -23.35 -5.16
CA TYR A 31 3.89 -24.09 -4.29
C TYR A 31 2.48 -24.18 -4.89
N ALA A 32 1.98 -23.15 -5.56
CA ALA A 32 0.68 -23.19 -6.22
C ALA A 32 0.60 -24.28 -7.29
N VAL A 33 1.66 -24.44 -8.09
CA VAL A 33 1.76 -25.52 -9.08
C VAL A 33 1.85 -26.89 -8.38
N ALA A 34 2.65 -27.02 -7.32
CA ALA A 34 2.75 -28.26 -6.55
C ALA A 34 1.39 -28.68 -5.96
N HIS A 35 0.64 -27.75 -5.38
CA HIS A 35 -0.71 -27.99 -4.88
C HIS A 35 -1.69 -28.37 -6.00
N ALA A 36 -1.61 -27.73 -7.16
CA ALA A 36 -2.43 -28.10 -8.32
C ALA A 36 -2.17 -29.55 -8.77
N LEU A 37 -0.90 -29.96 -8.81
CA LEU A 37 -0.50 -31.33 -9.16
C LEU A 37 -0.95 -32.35 -8.11
N ASP A 38 -0.86 -32.03 -6.82
CA ASP A 38 -1.37 -32.90 -5.75
C ASP A 38 -2.89 -33.09 -5.85
N ILE A 39 -3.64 -32.00 -6.09
CA ILE A 39 -5.09 -32.07 -6.34
C ILE A 39 -5.38 -32.95 -7.56
N PHE A 40 -4.61 -32.81 -8.65
CA PHE A 40 -4.75 -33.64 -9.83
C PHE A 40 -4.51 -35.12 -9.51
N ASN A 41 -3.39 -35.45 -8.86
CA ASN A 41 -3.02 -36.82 -8.52
C ASN A 41 -4.04 -37.50 -7.60
N ARG A 42 -4.56 -36.80 -6.59
CA ARG A 42 -5.58 -37.36 -5.68
C ARG A 42 -6.89 -37.67 -6.41
N ASN A 43 -7.30 -36.84 -7.38
CA ASN A 43 -8.51 -37.08 -8.17
C ASN A 43 -8.38 -38.27 -9.13
N PHE A 44 -7.16 -38.66 -9.49
CA PHE A 44 -6.88 -39.82 -10.36
C PHE A 44 -6.80 -41.15 -9.60
N SER A 45 -6.94 -41.15 -8.27
CA SER A 45 -6.86 -42.37 -7.46
C SER A 45 -8.22 -43.06 -7.28
N TYR A 46 -8.88 -43.47 -8.38
CA TYR A 46 -9.81 -44.62 -8.40
C TYR A 46 -10.20 -45.01 -9.85
N ASP A 47 -9.31 -45.64 -10.61
CA ASP A 47 -9.63 -46.86 -11.39
C ASP A 47 -8.34 -47.48 -11.97
N GLY A 48 -8.14 -48.75 -11.72
CA GLY A 48 -6.83 -49.40 -11.69
C GLY A 48 -6.23 -49.83 -13.02
N THR A 49 -6.74 -49.44 -14.20
CA THR A 49 -6.33 -50.18 -15.42
C THR A 49 -6.11 -49.46 -16.76
N LYS A 50 -6.26 -48.14 -16.94
CA LYS A 50 -6.05 -47.55 -18.30
C LYS A 50 -5.27 -46.23 -18.47
N ASP A 51 -5.01 -45.43 -17.44
CA ASP A 51 -4.70 -44.01 -17.69
C ASP A 51 -3.30 -43.50 -17.30
N ARG A 52 -2.27 -44.37 -17.25
CA ARG A 52 -0.88 -43.86 -17.18
C ARG A 52 -0.45 -43.08 -18.44
N ALA A 53 -1.21 -43.18 -19.54
CA ALA A 53 -0.97 -42.44 -20.77
C ALA A 53 -1.48 -40.99 -20.76
N ASN A 54 -2.29 -40.58 -19.77
CA ASN A 54 -2.98 -39.29 -19.75
C ASN A 54 -2.41 -38.27 -18.75
N LEU A 55 -1.12 -38.40 -18.39
CA LEU A 55 -0.38 -37.33 -17.68
C LEU A 55 -0.10 -36.12 -18.60
N GLN A 56 -0.95 -35.83 -19.59
CA GLN A 56 -0.94 -34.60 -20.35
C GLN A 56 -1.65 -33.50 -19.55
N ILE A 57 -0.94 -32.96 -18.57
CA ILE A 57 -1.25 -31.64 -17.99
C ILE A 57 -1.08 -30.53 -19.06
N ALA A 58 -0.52 -30.87 -20.23
CA ALA A 58 -0.08 -29.98 -21.30
C ALA A 58 -1.18 -29.17 -22.03
N SER A 59 -2.47 -29.35 -21.73
CA SER A 59 -3.49 -28.40 -22.22
C SER A 59 -3.62 -27.23 -21.25
N SER A 60 -3.38 -26.01 -21.74
CA SER A 60 -3.48 -24.76 -20.96
C SER A 60 -4.81 -24.65 -20.18
N PHE A 61 -5.90 -25.15 -20.77
CA PHE A 61 -7.23 -25.16 -20.15
C PHE A 61 -7.32 -26.06 -18.89
N ASN A 62 -6.61 -27.20 -18.87
CA ASN A 62 -6.59 -28.07 -17.69
C ASN A 62 -5.82 -27.43 -16.54
N VAL A 63 -4.71 -26.76 -16.83
CA VAL A 63 -3.88 -26.07 -15.83
C VAL A 63 -4.65 -24.94 -15.16
N GLN A 64 -5.33 -24.09 -15.92
CA GLN A 64 -6.10 -22.98 -15.34
C GLN A 64 -7.24 -23.47 -14.45
N LYS A 65 -7.94 -24.53 -14.87
CA LYS A 65 -9.02 -25.16 -14.08
C LYS A 65 -8.50 -25.80 -12.79
N LEU A 66 -7.29 -26.37 -12.83
CA LEU A 66 -6.61 -26.94 -11.66
C LEU A 66 -6.15 -25.86 -10.69
N LEU A 67 -5.49 -24.81 -11.19
CA LEU A 67 -5.06 -23.66 -10.38
C LEU A 67 -6.24 -22.93 -9.74
N GLY A 68 -7.38 -22.82 -10.43
CA GLY A 68 -8.61 -22.25 -9.85
C GLY A 68 -9.16 -23.02 -8.63
N ARG A 69 -8.69 -24.24 -8.35
CA ARG A 69 -9.05 -25.03 -7.16
C ARG A 69 -8.02 -24.93 -6.03
N VAL A 70 -6.86 -24.32 -6.29
CA VAL A 70 -5.80 -24.19 -5.30
C VAL A 70 -6.20 -23.19 -4.23
N SER A 71 -6.12 -23.61 -2.97
CA SER A 71 -6.21 -22.71 -1.82
C SER A 71 -5.29 -23.18 -0.71
N PHE A 72 -4.32 -22.36 -0.34
CA PHE A 72 -3.40 -22.62 0.77
C PHE A 72 -2.90 -21.31 1.38
N ASP A 73 -2.32 -21.40 2.58
CA ASP A 73 -1.65 -20.27 3.23
C ASP A 73 -0.19 -20.23 2.79
N GLY A 74 0.17 -19.23 1.99
CA GLY A 74 1.53 -19.01 1.48
C GLY A 74 2.30 -17.95 2.26
N LEU A 75 3.52 -17.67 1.83
CA LEU A 75 4.37 -16.62 2.42
C LEU A 75 3.80 -15.22 2.21
N THR A 76 3.02 -15.04 1.15
CA THR A 76 2.36 -13.78 0.77
C THR A 76 0.86 -13.80 1.09
N GLY A 77 0.49 -14.47 2.18
CA GLY A 77 -0.88 -14.61 2.65
C GLY A 77 -1.63 -15.75 1.95
N LYS A 78 -2.96 -15.74 2.06
CA LYS A 78 -3.79 -16.78 1.46
C LYS A 78 -3.72 -16.74 -0.06
N ILE A 79 -3.29 -17.85 -0.66
CA ILE A 79 -3.16 -18.01 -2.11
C ILE A 79 -4.45 -18.62 -2.64
N THR A 80 -5.13 -17.87 -3.51
CA THR A 80 -6.33 -18.29 -4.25
C THR A 80 -6.34 -17.56 -5.58
N PHE A 81 -6.87 -18.19 -6.61
CA PHE A 81 -6.98 -17.61 -7.95
C PHE A 81 -8.44 -17.34 -8.30
N ASP A 82 -8.70 -16.21 -8.95
CA ASP A 82 -10.02 -15.91 -9.49
C ASP A 82 -10.26 -16.60 -10.84
N ARG A 83 -11.41 -16.31 -11.47
CA ARG A 83 -11.79 -16.89 -12.77
C ARG A 83 -10.86 -16.51 -13.93
N PHE A 84 -10.06 -15.46 -13.77
CA PHE A 84 -9.10 -14.98 -14.77
C PHE A 84 -7.68 -15.50 -14.47
N GLY A 85 -7.47 -16.12 -13.31
CA GLY A 85 -6.16 -16.59 -12.86
C GLY A 85 -5.40 -15.55 -12.04
N ASP A 86 -6.04 -14.45 -11.65
CA ASP A 86 -5.44 -13.43 -10.82
C ASP A 86 -5.48 -13.84 -9.34
N LYS A 87 -4.40 -13.53 -8.61
CA LYS A 87 -4.34 -13.78 -7.17
C LYS A 87 -5.35 -12.89 -6.44
N GLY A 88 -6.15 -13.49 -5.57
CA GLY A 88 -7.27 -12.81 -4.88
C GLY A 88 -6.87 -11.76 -3.82
N SER A 89 -5.58 -11.66 -3.46
CA SER A 89 -5.07 -10.71 -2.48
C SER A 89 -3.71 -10.15 -2.90
N ALA A 90 -3.54 -8.83 -2.76
CA ALA A 90 -2.24 -8.18 -2.87
C ALA A 90 -1.73 -7.88 -1.47
N VAL A 91 -0.47 -8.21 -1.21
CA VAL A 91 0.16 -7.98 0.09
C VAL A 91 1.19 -6.88 0.02
N GLN A 92 1.30 -6.12 1.11
CA GLN A 92 2.38 -5.18 1.30
C GLN A 92 3.42 -5.81 2.25
N LEU A 93 4.66 -5.91 1.75
CA LEU A 93 5.82 -6.33 2.55
C LEU A 93 6.63 -5.09 2.93
N GLN A 94 6.99 -4.96 4.21
CA GLN A 94 7.92 -3.94 4.68
C GLN A 94 9.23 -4.60 5.07
N LYS A 95 10.36 -4.01 4.63
CA LYS A 95 11.68 -4.42 5.11
C LYS A 95 11.88 -3.83 6.50
N ASN A 96 12.08 -4.68 7.49
CA ASN A 96 12.60 -4.28 8.78
C ASN A 96 14.10 -3.97 8.61
N VAL A 97 14.49 -2.75 8.95
CA VAL A 97 15.87 -2.25 8.73
C VAL A 97 16.86 -2.94 9.66
N GLU A 98 16.44 -3.31 10.87
CA GLU A 98 17.31 -3.91 11.89
C GLU A 98 17.50 -5.41 11.69
N SER A 99 16.42 -6.14 11.38
CA SER A 99 16.48 -7.59 11.18
C SER A 99 16.68 -8.01 9.72
N MET A 100 16.68 -7.05 8.78
CA MET A 100 16.59 -7.26 7.33
C MET A 100 15.40 -8.11 6.87
N LYS A 101 14.49 -8.53 7.75
CA LYS A 101 13.35 -9.40 7.42
C LYS A 101 12.25 -8.63 6.72
N MET A 102 11.58 -9.30 5.78
CA MET A 102 10.30 -8.82 5.27
C MET A 102 9.18 -9.22 6.21
N VAL A 103 8.33 -8.25 6.54
CA VAL A 103 7.15 -8.45 7.36
C VAL A 103 5.93 -8.12 6.54
N LEU A 104 4.93 -9.01 6.59
CA LEU A 104 3.62 -8.77 6.01
C LEU A 104 2.87 -7.73 6.84
N ILE A 105 2.76 -6.51 6.32
CA ILE A 105 2.15 -5.38 7.05
C ILE A 105 0.68 -5.19 6.71
N GLY A 106 0.21 -5.71 5.56
CA GLY A 106 -1.20 -5.62 5.21
C GLY A 106 -1.59 -6.32 3.93
N GLU A 107 -2.89 -6.41 3.72
CA GLU A 107 -3.56 -7.07 2.60
C GLU A 107 -4.63 -6.17 1.99
N TRP A 108 -4.62 -6.07 0.66
CA TRP A 108 -5.73 -5.51 -0.10
C TRP A 108 -6.83 -6.55 -0.24
N LYS A 109 -8.02 -6.25 0.31
CA LYS A 109 -9.22 -7.07 0.13
C LYS A 109 -10.22 -6.36 -0.77
N ASN A 110 -10.60 -7.05 -1.86
CA ASN A 110 -11.69 -6.63 -2.72
C ASN A 110 -13.03 -7.04 -2.08
N SER A 111 -13.80 -6.07 -1.60
CA SER A 111 -15.17 -6.31 -1.12
C SER A 111 -16.16 -6.17 -2.27
N LYS A 112 -17.13 -7.09 -2.35
CA LYS A 112 -18.23 -7.10 -3.35
C LYS A 112 -19.11 -5.84 -3.30
N ARG A 113 -18.96 -4.97 -2.28
CA ARG A 113 -19.73 -3.72 -2.09
C ARG A 113 -18.93 -2.43 -2.38
N ASN A 114 -17.98 -2.48 -3.33
CA ASN A 114 -17.32 -1.29 -3.92
C ASN A 114 -16.34 -0.49 -3.04
N LYS A 115 -15.54 -1.11 -2.18
CA LYS A 115 -14.28 -0.50 -1.73
C LYS A 115 -13.21 -1.57 -1.56
N THR A 116 -12.24 -1.59 -2.46
CA THR A 116 -10.94 -2.23 -2.22
C THR A 116 -10.32 -1.53 -1.01
N ARG A 117 -10.07 -2.26 0.07
CA ARG A 117 -9.52 -1.70 1.31
C ARG A 117 -8.21 -2.42 1.63
N LEU A 118 -7.20 -1.62 1.95
CA LEU A 118 -5.99 -2.11 2.58
C LEU A 118 -6.28 -2.34 4.06
N ILE A 119 -6.06 -3.56 4.51
CA ILE A 119 -6.19 -3.97 5.92
C ILE A 119 -4.78 -4.16 6.44
N PHE A 120 -4.43 -3.42 7.49
CA PHE A 120 -3.15 -3.59 8.17
C PHE A 120 -3.27 -4.69 9.22
N HIS A 121 -2.31 -5.61 9.22
CA HIS A 121 -2.23 -6.68 10.22
C HIS A 121 -1.39 -6.26 11.43
N GLU A 122 -0.45 -5.34 11.22
CA GLU A 122 0.45 -4.80 12.23
C GLU A 122 0.57 -3.27 12.09
N ALA A 123 1.03 -2.61 13.16
CA ALA A 123 1.34 -1.19 13.11
C ALA A 123 2.52 -0.95 12.15
N LEU A 124 2.35 -0.04 11.21
CA LEU A 124 3.42 0.36 10.31
C LEU A 124 4.54 1.03 11.11
N ASN A 125 5.76 0.52 10.95
CA ASN A 125 6.95 1.19 11.47
C ASN A 125 7.30 2.35 10.55
N TRP A 126 6.80 3.54 10.90
CA TRP A 126 7.16 4.78 10.23
C TRP A 126 8.57 5.20 10.61
N THR A 127 9.36 5.59 9.62
CA THR A 127 10.70 6.16 9.82
C THR A 127 10.66 7.62 10.32
N SER A 128 9.48 8.14 10.61
CA SER A 128 9.32 9.49 11.17
C SER A 128 9.81 9.51 12.61
N THR A 129 10.28 10.67 13.07
CA THR A 129 10.77 10.87 14.44
C THR A 129 9.72 10.61 15.51
N SER A 130 8.44 10.71 15.16
CA SER A 130 7.31 10.46 16.06
C SER A 130 6.77 9.03 16.00
N GLY A 131 7.29 8.18 15.09
CA GLY A 131 6.74 6.85 14.81
C GLY A 131 5.32 6.87 14.22
N ARG A 132 4.80 8.03 13.83
CA ARG A 132 3.46 8.23 13.26
C ARG A 132 3.52 8.45 11.75
N PRO A 133 2.39 8.24 11.02
CA PRO A 133 2.33 8.60 9.60
C PRO A 133 2.79 10.04 9.39
N PRO A 134 3.70 10.29 8.43
CA PRO A 134 4.13 11.65 8.14
C PRO A 134 2.95 12.45 7.59
N LYS A 135 2.90 13.73 7.95
CA LYS A 135 1.95 14.67 7.35
C LYS A 135 2.30 14.82 5.86
N SER A 136 1.33 14.59 4.99
CA SER A 136 1.48 14.64 3.53
C SER A 136 0.59 15.72 2.91
N GLU A 137 0.64 16.92 3.49
CA GLU A 137 -0.07 18.10 2.97
C GLU A 137 0.93 19.06 2.32
N CYS A 138 0.55 19.66 1.19
CA CYS A 138 1.42 20.57 0.45
C CYS A 138 1.64 21.91 1.17
N SER A 139 0.68 22.32 1.99
CA SER A 139 0.64 23.64 2.60
C SER A 139 0.11 23.54 4.01
N GLU A 140 0.70 24.29 4.93
CA GLU A 140 0.25 24.34 6.31
C GLU A 140 -1.11 25.02 6.44
N GLN A 141 -1.83 24.68 7.50
CA GLN A 141 -3.10 25.34 7.80
C GLN A 141 -2.84 26.83 8.07
N CYS A 142 -3.60 27.70 7.41
CA CYS A 142 -3.45 29.14 7.64
C CYS A 142 -3.83 29.51 9.08
N PRO A 143 -3.01 30.28 9.79
CA PRO A 143 -3.38 30.76 11.12
C PRO A 143 -4.54 31.77 11.04
N PRO A 144 -5.21 32.05 12.17
CA PRO A 144 -6.16 33.16 12.27
C PRO A 144 -5.58 34.47 11.73
N GLY A 145 -6.44 35.29 11.13
CA GLY A 145 -6.08 36.54 10.46
C GLY A 145 -5.57 36.36 9.02
N LYS A 146 -5.50 35.12 8.52
CA LYS A 146 -5.11 34.81 7.15
C LYS A 146 -6.13 33.92 6.47
N ARG A 147 -6.32 34.13 5.16
CA ARG A 147 -7.11 33.28 4.29
C ARG A 147 -6.24 32.44 3.37
N LYS A 148 -6.77 31.30 2.93
CA LYS A 148 -6.15 30.50 1.86
C LYS A 148 -6.22 31.24 0.52
N SER A 149 -5.17 31.06 -0.28
CA SER A 149 -5.12 31.43 -1.68
C SER A 149 -4.55 30.25 -2.44
N PHE A 150 -5.39 29.54 -3.18
CA PHE A 150 -5.00 28.33 -3.90
C PHE A 150 -3.96 28.66 -4.98
N THR A 151 -2.84 27.94 -4.97
CA THR A 151 -1.75 28.08 -5.94
C THR A 151 -1.76 26.93 -6.95
N SER A 152 -2.19 25.75 -6.52
CA SER A 152 -2.43 24.56 -7.35
C SER A 152 -3.43 23.62 -6.64
N PRO A 153 -3.96 22.59 -7.32
CA PRO A 153 -4.88 21.65 -6.69
C PRO A 153 -4.26 21.01 -5.43
N GLY A 154 -4.83 21.31 -4.25
CA GLY A 154 -4.35 20.82 -2.95
C GLY A 154 -3.23 21.63 -2.29
N CYS A 155 -2.75 22.71 -2.92
CA CYS A 155 -1.77 23.63 -2.34
C CYS A 155 -2.34 25.04 -2.22
N TRP A 156 -1.95 25.75 -1.17
CA TRP A 156 -2.36 27.13 -0.95
C TRP A 156 -1.27 27.95 -0.25
N GLN A 157 -1.30 29.25 -0.44
CA GLN A 157 -0.55 30.19 0.38
C GLN A 157 -1.49 30.93 1.33
N CYS A 158 -0.96 31.35 2.48
CA CYS A 158 -1.74 32.08 3.48
C CYS A 158 -1.54 33.58 3.32
N LEU A 159 -2.58 34.28 2.86
CA LEU A 159 -2.58 35.72 2.67
C LEU A 159 -3.28 36.42 3.84
N PRO A 160 -2.75 37.54 4.35
CA PRO A 160 -3.41 38.30 5.41
C PRO A 160 -4.77 38.83 4.94
N CYS A 161 -5.72 38.91 5.87
CA CYS A 161 -6.97 39.61 5.65
C CYS A 161 -6.74 41.11 5.46
N LEU A 162 -7.58 41.73 4.64
CA LEU A 162 -7.53 43.17 4.39
C LEU A 162 -8.06 43.96 5.59
N GLY A 163 -7.71 45.25 5.67
CA GLY A 163 -8.31 46.16 6.66
C GLY A 163 -9.83 46.14 6.56
N GLY A 164 -10.51 46.09 7.71
CA GLY A 164 -11.98 45.95 7.78
C GLY A 164 -12.47 44.50 7.66
N THR A 165 -11.59 43.53 7.41
CA THR A 165 -11.94 42.09 7.39
C THR A 165 -11.13 41.29 8.42
N ILE A 166 -11.69 40.15 8.85
CA ILE A 166 -11.10 39.25 9.84
C ILE A 166 -11.21 37.78 9.45
N SER A 167 -10.37 36.95 10.05
CA SER A 167 -10.48 35.49 10.05
C SER A 167 -10.22 34.98 11.47
N PRO A 168 -11.25 34.69 12.26
CA PRO A 168 -11.07 34.29 13.66
C PRO A 168 -10.45 32.91 13.83
N SER A 169 -10.70 32.01 12.86
CA SER A 169 -10.36 30.60 12.94
C SER A 169 -9.28 30.19 11.94
N ALA A 170 -8.44 29.23 12.34
CA ALA A 170 -7.42 28.67 11.48
C ALA A 170 -8.03 27.93 10.27
N GLY A 171 -7.39 28.04 9.12
CA GLY A 171 -7.76 27.33 7.90
C GLY A 171 -8.89 27.97 7.10
N SER A 172 -9.25 29.21 7.39
CA SER A 172 -10.29 29.95 6.67
C SER A 172 -9.95 30.11 5.18
N GLU A 173 -10.94 29.92 4.31
CA GLU A 173 -10.79 30.11 2.86
C GLU A 173 -10.98 31.57 2.44
N SER A 174 -11.74 32.33 3.23
CA SER A 174 -12.04 33.75 3.02
C SER A 174 -12.01 34.52 4.34
N CYS A 175 -12.00 35.85 4.24
CA CYS A 175 -12.11 36.75 5.40
C CYS A 175 -13.53 37.33 5.45
N SER A 176 -14.08 37.53 6.64
CA SER A 176 -15.38 38.15 6.87
C SER A 176 -15.23 39.64 7.18
N GLU A 177 -16.14 40.47 6.70
CA GLU A 177 -16.17 41.91 7.01
C GLU A 177 -16.56 42.16 8.47
N CYS A 178 -16.01 43.24 9.05
CA CYS A 178 -16.41 43.72 10.37
C CYS A 178 -17.75 44.45 10.31
N PRO A 179 -18.59 44.34 11.37
CA PRO A 179 -19.81 45.12 11.49
C PRO A 179 -19.55 46.63 11.43
N ILE A 180 -20.55 47.39 10.97
CA ILE A 180 -20.49 48.85 10.92
C ILE A 180 -20.17 49.41 12.31
N GLY A 181 -19.23 50.36 12.37
CA GLY A 181 -18.77 50.95 13.62
C GLY A 181 -17.66 50.16 14.32
N THR A 182 -17.12 49.12 13.68
CA THR A 182 -15.95 48.37 14.17
C THR A 182 -14.92 48.20 13.07
N MET A 183 -13.65 48.04 13.46
CA MET A 183 -12.51 47.83 12.59
C MET A 183 -11.75 46.57 12.97
N SER A 184 -11.09 45.94 11.99
CA SER A 184 -10.27 44.76 12.27
C SER A 184 -9.02 45.13 13.07
N ASN A 185 -8.75 44.37 14.14
CA ASN A 185 -7.53 44.51 14.94
C ASN A 185 -6.26 44.30 14.09
N GLN A 186 -5.07 44.57 14.66
CA GLN A 186 -3.80 44.43 13.92
C GLN A 186 -3.56 42.98 13.46
N ALA A 187 -3.99 42.00 14.26
CA ALA A 187 -3.87 40.58 13.95
C ALA A 187 -4.91 40.09 12.92
N LYS A 188 -5.91 40.90 12.57
CA LYS A 188 -7.06 40.55 11.72
C LYS A 188 -7.86 39.33 12.21
N THR A 189 -7.88 39.10 13.52
CA THR A 189 -8.62 37.99 14.14
C THR A 189 -9.99 38.41 14.64
N ASP A 190 -10.13 39.66 15.07
CA ASP A 190 -11.32 40.19 15.73
C ASP A 190 -11.64 41.61 15.29
N CYS A 191 -12.92 41.97 15.38
CA CYS A 191 -13.41 43.31 15.18
C CYS A 191 -13.44 44.05 16.52
N VAL A 192 -12.86 45.25 16.55
CA VAL A 192 -12.77 46.12 17.71
C VAL A 192 -13.37 47.49 17.37
N ILE A 193 -13.91 48.20 18.35
CA ILE A 193 -14.46 49.56 18.18
C ILE A 193 -13.31 50.56 18.02
#